data_AF-A0A9D3RZA4-F1
#
_entry.id   AF-A0A9D3RZA4-F1
#
_cell.length_a   1.000
_cell.length_b   1.000
_cell.length_c   1.000
_cell.angle_alpha   90.00
_cell.angle_beta   90.00
_cell.angle_gamma   90.00
#
_symmetry.space_group_name_H-M   'P 1'
#
loop_
_entity.id
_entity.type
_entity.pdbx_description
1 polymer ?
#
loop_
_entity_poly.entity_id
_entity_poly.type
_entity_poly.pdbx_seq_one_letter_code
_entity_poly.pdbx_strand_id
1 'polypeptide(L)'
;MKLSNRGLEHHSDHKPWVCRQCAVMEGSVTNLNTVAFKPRKTGNRSDFNARPSRVNFHELVQLSDSPSLVPEVENRDILSAVVALFDVSFPELGTDEIYDIVSSPDSQTIVLLRSHTDVLEEYRGREPTEPPGTTPPPAESRDGESEKGRFCEVFSESDASSDEAGDSAEPAQDRSEWEKFSSGVTEFLVNVRERRATRNRLNWEQEIPPSAVGAESLIVAAATYKLRRLEIGEKVLELSLLTTRRRYRKCGVGSYIVELLKSPAVCGPYDVLLAHAESNAIDFFTKCGLTDDPLLNDKFSEVRDEWTNTTLMSYLTPFSIGSPYHSPVPHADSGISAPGPSLNLWEVELEVDLMRKKALLAYQQQAVCVTRLVQEVSALREQLSLQVREVKALKMELELERKRRSRTEQQFLEYRLMTSQQLVERPNTGTDEQDFRVAEDSGAESVDTTEEGPCRTEEWPEIRQPNHQ
;
A
#
# COMPACT_ATOMS: atom_id res chain seq x y z
N MET A 1 -39.02 0.99 41.35
CA MET A 1 -38.69 1.99 40.31
C MET A 1 -37.75 1.32 39.31
N LYS A 2 -38.26 1.00 38.11
CA LYS A 2 -37.57 0.34 37.00
C LYS A 2 -37.79 1.21 35.76
N LEU A 3 -36.71 1.63 35.11
CA LEU A 3 -36.68 2.23 33.75
C LEU A 3 -35.41 1.65 33.11
N SER A 4 -35.47 0.62 32.28
CA SER A 4 -35.81 0.60 30.84
C SER A 4 -34.71 1.21 29.97
N ASN A 5 -33.80 0.34 29.52
CA ASN A 5 -32.84 0.56 28.44
C ASN A 5 -33.57 0.77 27.10
N ARG A 6 -33.21 1.82 26.36
CA ARG A 6 -33.35 1.90 24.90
C ARG A 6 -31.96 2.06 24.31
N GLY A 7 -31.53 1.03 23.57
CA GLY A 7 -30.37 1.11 22.69
C GLY A 7 -30.71 1.92 21.45
N LEU A 8 -29.78 2.79 21.06
CA LEU A 8 -29.72 3.42 19.75
C LEU A 8 -28.66 2.68 18.95
N GLU A 9 -29.11 1.87 18.00
CA GLU A 9 -28.27 1.34 16.93
C GLU A 9 -28.05 2.45 15.90
N HIS A 10 -26.80 2.89 15.72
CA HIS A 10 -26.40 3.72 14.59
C HIS A 10 -25.99 2.79 13.44
N HIS A 11 -26.89 2.59 12.48
CA HIS A 11 -26.54 2.12 11.15
C HIS A 11 -25.85 3.25 10.38
N SER A 12 -24.54 3.13 10.19
CA SER A 12 -23.75 3.96 9.28
C SER A 12 -23.69 3.30 7.90
N ASP A 13 -24.73 3.54 7.09
CA ASP A 13 -24.71 3.27 5.64
C ASP A 13 -23.83 4.34 4.94
N HIS A 14 -22.51 4.13 4.94
CA HIS A 14 -21.62 4.86 4.04
C HIS A 14 -21.63 4.17 2.67
N LYS A 15 -22.49 4.65 1.77
CA LYS A 15 -22.35 4.38 0.33
C LYS A 15 -21.14 5.18 -0.20
N PRO A 16 -20.19 4.54 -0.91
CA PRO A 16 -19.12 5.27 -1.58
C PRO A 16 -19.73 6.11 -2.71
N TRP A 17 -19.38 7.40 -2.72
CA TRP A 17 -19.69 8.31 -3.82
C TRP A 17 -18.89 7.89 -5.04
N VAL A 18 -19.53 7.15 -5.95
CA VAL A 18 -18.97 6.88 -7.28
C VAL A 18 -18.86 8.22 -8.03
N CYS A 19 -17.64 8.72 -8.15
CA CYS A 19 -17.32 9.92 -8.91
C CYS A 19 -17.50 9.66 -10.41
N ARG A 20 -18.71 9.88 -10.94
CA ARG A 20 -19.10 9.69 -12.35
C ARG A 20 -18.50 10.75 -13.32
N GLN A 21 -17.40 11.41 -12.98
CA GLN A 21 -16.89 12.57 -13.75
C GLN A 21 -15.41 12.46 -14.13
N CYS A 22 -14.97 11.26 -14.52
CA CYS A 22 -13.75 11.05 -15.29
C CYS A 22 -14.05 10.30 -16.61
N ALA A 23 -15.08 10.74 -17.33
CA ALA A 23 -15.37 10.25 -18.68
C ALA A 23 -14.39 10.94 -19.67
N VAL A 24 -13.26 10.30 -19.95
CA VAL A 24 -12.38 10.69 -21.06
C VAL A 24 -12.11 9.45 -21.93
N MET A 25 -12.66 9.50 -23.15
CA MET A 25 -12.63 8.51 -24.23
C MET A 25 -13.47 7.25 -23.98
N GLU A 26 -14.79 7.43 -24.10
CA GLU A 26 -15.84 6.41 -24.09
C GLU A 26 -15.72 5.48 -25.29
N GLY A 27 -15.10 4.34 -25.08
CA GLY A 27 -15.13 3.20 -26.00
C GLY A 27 -14.50 2.01 -25.32
N SER A 28 -15.21 0.88 -25.30
CA SER A 28 -14.72 -0.38 -24.71
C SER A 28 -13.43 -0.89 -25.37
N VAL A 29 -13.11 -0.38 -26.57
CA VAL A 29 -11.87 -0.65 -27.31
C VAL A 29 -11.32 0.63 -27.94
N THR A 30 -10.04 0.92 -27.71
CA THR A 30 -9.30 1.99 -28.40
C THR A 30 -8.03 1.40 -29.02
N ASN A 31 -7.93 1.43 -30.34
CA ASN A 31 -6.77 0.91 -31.06
C ASN A 31 -5.73 2.00 -31.31
N LEU A 32 -4.49 1.75 -30.93
CA LEU A 32 -3.36 2.65 -31.13
C LEU A 32 -2.60 2.32 -32.43
N ASN A 33 -1.58 3.11 -32.74
CA ASN A 33 -0.74 2.93 -33.92
C ASN A 33 0.10 1.66 -33.82
N THR A 34 0.19 0.92 -34.92
CA THR A 34 1.07 -0.25 -35.03
C THR A 34 2.53 0.14 -34.86
N VAL A 35 3.28 -0.67 -34.12
CA VAL A 35 4.70 -0.48 -33.84
C VAL A 35 5.49 -1.71 -34.26
N ALA A 36 6.65 -1.47 -34.88
CA ALA A 36 7.61 -2.50 -35.25
C ALA A 36 8.61 -2.76 -34.12
N PHE A 37 8.85 -4.03 -33.80
CA PHE A 37 9.79 -4.48 -32.79
C PHE A 37 10.91 -5.27 -33.42
N LYS A 38 12.15 -4.98 -32.98
CA LYS A 38 13.34 -5.71 -33.41
C LYS A 38 13.64 -6.85 -32.44
N PRO A 39 13.76 -8.09 -32.91
CA PRO A 39 14.14 -9.19 -32.04
C PRO A 39 15.59 -9.04 -31.56
N ARG A 40 15.91 -9.67 -30.44
CA ARG A 40 17.28 -9.73 -29.94
C ARG A 40 18.16 -10.45 -30.97
N LYS A 41 19.38 -9.95 -31.20
CA LYS A 41 20.40 -10.47 -32.16
C LYS A 41 20.80 -11.96 -32.00
N THR A 42 20.18 -12.71 -31.10
CA THR A 42 20.55 -14.07 -30.71
C THR A 42 19.70 -15.17 -31.36
N GLY A 43 18.90 -14.85 -32.38
CA GLY A 43 18.21 -15.86 -33.21
C GLY A 43 17.78 -15.32 -34.56
N ASN A 44 17.56 -16.22 -35.52
CA ASN A 44 16.99 -15.99 -36.87
C ASN A 44 15.52 -15.52 -36.80
N ARG A 45 15.21 -14.49 -35.99
CA ARG A 45 13.86 -13.92 -35.94
C ARG A 45 13.85 -12.63 -36.75
N SER A 46 12.85 -12.50 -37.61
CA SER A 46 12.56 -11.26 -38.34
C SER A 46 11.91 -10.23 -37.43
N ASP A 47 11.99 -8.96 -37.82
CA ASP A 47 11.20 -7.89 -37.21
C ASP A 47 9.71 -8.27 -37.22
N PHE A 48 8.97 -7.85 -36.19
CA PHE A 48 7.54 -8.12 -36.09
C PHE A 48 6.78 -6.85 -35.74
N ASN A 49 5.55 -6.74 -36.26
CA ASN A 49 4.66 -5.64 -35.93
C ASN A 49 3.67 -6.07 -34.86
N ALA A 50 3.37 -5.18 -33.93
CA ALA A 50 2.26 -5.35 -33.00
C ALA A 50 1.48 -4.04 -32.85
N ARG A 51 0.17 -4.17 -32.75
CA ARG A 51 -0.77 -3.07 -32.52
C ARG A 51 -1.19 -3.08 -31.05
N PRO A 52 -1.02 -1.99 -30.31
CA PRO A 52 -1.54 -1.88 -28.96
C PRO A 52 -3.02 -1.52 -29.02
N SER A 53 -3.83 -2.19 -28.20
CA SER A 53 -5.25 -1.90 -28.05
C SER A 53 -5.58 -1.77 -26.57
N ARG A 54 -6.17 -0.64 -26.18
CA ARG A 54 -6.71 -0.40 -24.83
C ARG A 54 -8.14 -0.95 -24.79
N VAL A 55 -8.44 -1.79 -23.81
CA VAL A 55 -9.69 -2.55 -23.74
C VAL A 55 -10.23 -2.55 -22.31
N ASN A 56 -11.53 -2.29 -22.17
CA ASN A 56 -12.27 -2.60 -20.94
C ASN A 56 -13.00 -3.93 -21.14
N PHE A 57 -12.47 -5.03 -20.60
CA PHE A 57 -13.06 -6.36 -20.80
C PHE A 57 -14.43 -6.53 -20.12
N HIS A 58 -14.67 -5.84 -19.00
CA HIS A 58 -15.97 -5.82 -18.33
C HIS A 58 -17.06 -5.32 -19.28
N GLU A 59 -16.83 -4.16 -19.90
CA GLU A 59 -17.77 -3.59 -20.87
C GLU A 59 -17.83 -4.40 -22.17
N LEU A 60 -16.67 -4.85 -22.67
CA LEU A 60 -16.57 -5.54 -23.95
C LEU A 60 -17.36 -6.85 -23.99
N VAL A 61 -17.36 -7.63 -22.90
CA VAL A 61 -18.01 -8.94 -22.84
C VAL A 61 -19.51 -8.84 -22.51
N GLN A 62 -19.94 -7.73 -21.90
CA GLN A 62 -21.34 -7.49 -21.54
C GLN A 62 -22.17 -6.84 -22.67
N LEU A 63 -21.52 -6.15 -23.62
CA LEU A 63 -22.19 -5.49 -24.73
C LEU A 63 -22.67 -6.50 -25.79
N SER A 64 -23.98 -6.50 -26.08
CA SER A 64 -24.56 -7.36 -27.12
C SER A 64 -24.09 -7.03 -28.55
N ASP A 65 -23.65 -5.79 -28.79
CA ASP A 65 -23.06 -5.31 -30.06
C ASP A 65 -21.63 -4.81 -29.80
N SER A 66 -20.82 -5.69 -29.20
CA SER A 66 -19.45 -5.36 -28.82
C SER A 66 -18.56 -5.17 -30.06
N PRO A 67 -17.73 -4.11 -30.12
CA PRO A 67 -16.75 -3.97 -31.20
C PRO A 67 -15.78 -5.18 -31.19
N SER A 68 -15.51 -5.75 -32.35
CA SER A 68 -14.53 -6.83 -32.48
C SER A 68 -13.13 -6.27 -32.25
N LEU A 69 -12.41 -6.77 -31.24
CA LEU A 69 -11.02 -6.34 -31.00
C LEU A 69 -10.09 -6.79 -32.13
N VAL A 70 -10.28 -8.05 -32.54
CA VAL A 70 -9.60 -8.66 -33.68
C VAL A 70 -10.68 -9.21 -34.61
N PRO A 71 -10.60 -8.98 -35.94
CA PRO A 71 -11.51 -9.63 -36.88
C PRO A 71 -11.39 -11.15 -36.76
N GLU A 72 -12.51 -11.87 -36.87
CA GLU A 72 -12.55 -13.35 -36.90
C GLU A 72 -12.22 -14.07 -35.58
N VAL A 73 -11.93 -13.34 -34.49
CA VAL A 73 -11.67 -13.92 -33.17
C VAL A 73 -12.68 -13.37 -32.16
N GLU A 74 -13.31 -14.26 -31.40
CA GLU A 74 -14.25 -13.85 -30.37
C GLU A 74 -13.56 -13.08 -29.24
N ASN A 75 -14.20 -12.02 -28.74
CA ASN A 75 -13.66 -11.22 -27.63
C ASN A 75 -13.43 -12.06 -26.35
N ARG A 76 -14.22 -13.14 -26.17
CA ARG A 76 -14.05 -14.11 -25.06
C ARG A 76 -12.78 -14.95 -25.19
N ASP A 77 -12.40 -15.33 -26.40
CA ASP A 77 -11.15 -16.04 -26.65
C ASP A 77 -9.94 -15.15 -26.37
N ILE A 78 -10.06 -13.86 -26.67
CA ILE A 78 -9.01 -12.88 -26.36
C ILE A 78 -8.88 -12.71 -24.85
N LEU A 79 -9.99 -12.52 -24.12
CA LEU A 79 -9.97 -12.45 -22.67
C LEU A 79 -9.35 -13.71 -22.06
N SER A 80 -9.76 -14.89 -22.53
CA SER A 80 -9.21 -16.18 -22.09
C SER A 80 -7.71 -16.29 -22.37
N ALA A 81 -7.24 -15.81 -23.53
CA ALA A 81 -5.83 -15.79 -23.86
C ALA A 81 -5.01 -14.76 -23.06
N VAL A 82 -5.60 -13.62 -22.67
CA VAL A 82 -4.97 -12.64 -21.77
C VAL A 82 -4.85 -13.22 -20.36
N VAL A 83 -5.93 -13.79 -19.82
CA VAL A 83 -5.94 -14.46 -18.51
C VAL A 83 -4.93 -15.61 -18.50
N ALA A 84 -4.91 -16.44 -19.55
CA ALA A 84 -3.91 -17.49 -19.73
C ALA A 84 -2.47 -16.96 -19.72
N LEU A 85 -2.24 -15.77 -20.30
CA LEU A 85 -0.91 -15.18 -20.37
C LEU A 85 -0.44 -14.71 -18.98
N PHE A 86 -1.35 -14.12 -18.20
CA PHE A 86 -1.08 -13.75 -16.82
C PHE A 86 -0.92 -14.97 -15.92
N ASP A 87 -1.77 -15.99 -16.03
CA ASP A 87 -1.70 -17.23 -15.25
C ASP A 87 -0.35 -17.95 -15.42
N VAL A 88 0.13 -18.06 -16.65
CA VAL A 88 1.46 -18.64 -16.94
C VAL A 88 2.61 -17.76 -16.42
N SER A 89 2.39 -16.46 -16.22
CA SER A 89 3.41 -15.52 -15.76
C SER A 89 3.40 -15.30 -14.25
N PHE A 90 2.24 -15.48 -13.61
CA PHE A 90 1.96 -15.24 -12.20
C PHE A 90 1.15 -16.41 -11.64
N PRO A 91 1.73 -17.62 -11.56
CA PRO A 91 1.01 -18.82 -11.12
C PRO A 91 0.52 -18.74 -9.67
N GLU A 92 1.07 -17.81 -8.88
CA GLU A 92 0.73 -17.61 -7.47
C GLU A 92 -0.62 -16.92 -7.24
N LEU A 93 -1.14 -16.18 -8.23
CA LEU A 93 -2.38 -15.40 -8.08
C LEU A 93 -3.65 -16.22 -8.32
N GLY A 94 -3.56 -17.42 -8.88
CA GLY A 94 -4.76 -18.16 -9.30
C GLY A 94 -5.50 -17.51 -10.48
N THR A 95 -6.17 -18.34 -11.28
CA THR A 95 -6.82 -17.86 -12.51
C THR A 95 -8.05 -16.98 -12.21
N ASP A 96 -8.77 -17.26 -11.13
CA ASP A 96 -9.96 -16.52 -10.68
C ASP A 96 -9.61 -15.10 -10.27
N GLU A 97 -8.59 -14.90 -9.43
CA GLU A 97 -8.16 -13.55 -9.05
C GLU A 97 -7.66 -12.76 -10.26
N ILE A 98 -6.94 -13.40 -11.18
CA ILE A 98 -6.51 -12.77 -12.44
C ILE A 98 -7.71 -12.33 -13.29
N TYR A 99 -8.73 -13.18 -13.41
CA TYR A 99 -9.95 -12.85 -14.14
C TYR A 99 -10.67 -11.66 -13.51
N ASP A 100 -10.77 -11.63 -12.18
CA ASP A 100 -11.41 -10.53 -11.43
C ASP A 100 -10.63 -9.22 -11.60
N ILE A 101 -9.29 -9.27 -11.61
CA ILE A 101 -8.45 -8.10 -11.87
C ILE A 101 -8.67 -7.59 -13.30
N VAL A 102 -8.64 -8.47 -14.31
CA VAL A 102 -8.77 -8.09 -15.73
C VAL A 102 -10.19 -7.64 -16.09
N SER A 103 -11.21 -8.24 -15.46
CA SER A 103 -12.63 -8.02 -15.77
C SER A 103 -13.32 -7.09 -14.79
N SER A 104 -12.57 -6.44 -13.89
CA SER A 104 -13.10 -5.42 -12.98
C SER A 104 -13.56 -4.19 -13.77
N PRO A 105 -14.69 -3.55 -13.41
CA PRO A 105 -15.28 -2.43 -14.16
C PRO A 105 -14.36 -1.22 -14.30
N ASP A 106 -13.55 -0.95 -13.28
CA ASP A 106 -12.59 0.17 -13.25
C ASP A 106 -11.23 -0.18 -13.90
N SER A 107 -11.08 -1.40 -14.40
CA SER A 107 -9.82 -1.89 -14.97
C SER A 107 -9.78 -1.69 -16.48
N GLN A 108 -8.61 -1.30 -16.95
CA GLN A 108 -8.30 -1.15 -18.36
C GLN A 108 -7.11 -2.04 -18.69
N THR A 109 -7.17 -2.73 -19.82
CA THR A 109 -6.10 -3.63 -20.27
C THR A 109 -5.53 -3.13 -21.59
N ILE A 110 -4.22 -2.91 -21.65
CA ILE A 110 -3.48 -2.74 -22.91
C ILE A 110 -3.07 -4.13 -23.38
N VAL A 111 -3.56 -4.54 -24.54
CA VAL A 111 -3.17 -5.79 -25.21
C VAL A 111 -2.35 -5.46 -26.45
N LEU A 112 -1.17 -6.07 -26.60
CA LEU A 112 -0.38 -5.97 -27.82
C LEU A 112 -0.67 -7.18 -28.71
N LEU A 113 -1.23 -6.90 -29.89
CA LEU A 113 -1.73 -7.89 -30.84
C LEU A 113 -0.95 -7.83 -32.14
N ARG A 114 -0.59 -8.98 -32.70
CA ARG A 114 -0.08 -9.07 -34.08
C ARG A 114 -1.23 -9.13 -35.08
N SER A 115 -0.95 -8.75 -36.32
CA SER A 115 -1.87 -9.04 -37.42
C SER A 115 -1.91 -10.55 -37.66
N HIS A 116 -3.08 -11.02 -38.09
CA HIS A 116 -3.30 -12.42 -38.46
C HIS A 116 -2.36 -12.85 -39.61
N THR A 117 -2.16 -11.95 -40.59
CA THR A 117 -1.27 -12.15 -41.73
C THR A 117 0.19 -12.37 -41.33
N ASP A 118 0.74 -11.54 -40.42
CA ASP A 118 2.15 -11.63 -40.01
C ASP A 118 2.42 -12.94 -39.25
N VAL A 119 1.40 -13.49 -38.59
CA VAL A 119 1.50 -14.77 -37.86
C VAL A 119 1.42 -15.95 -38.82
N LEU A 120 0.54 -15.89 -39.83
CA LEU A 120 0.48 -16.91 -40.88
C LEU A 120 1.80 -16.99 -41.67
N GLU A 121 2.37 -15.85 -42.03
CA GLU A 121 3.67 -15.81 -42.73
C GLU A 121 4.80 -16.39 -41.86
N GLU A 122 4.80 -16.08 -40.55
CA GLU A 122 5.77 -16.69 -39.63
C GLU A 122 5.64 -18.22 -39.61
N TYR A 123 4.42 -18.74 -39.59
CA TYR A 123 4.22 -20.19 -39.58
C TYR A 123 4.62 -20.86 -40.90
N ARG A 124 4.47 -20.18 -42.04
CA ARG A 124 4.97 -20.67 -43.34
C ARG A 124 6.49 -20.69 -43.42
N GLY A 125 7.18 -19.80 -42.70
CA GLY A 125 8.63 -19.64 -42.74
C GLY A 125 9.43 -20.51 -41.76
N ARG A 126 8.80 -21.37 -40.96
CA ARG A 126 9.52 -22.23 -40.01
C ARG A 126 10.13 -23.45 -40.71
N GLU A 127 11.46 -23.56 -40.71
CA GLU A 127 12.14 -24.81 -41.05
C GLU A 127 11.91 -25.88 -39.95
N PRO A 128 11.84 -27.18 -40.30
CA PRO A 128 11.68 -28.25 -39.33
C PRO A 128 12.82 -28.23 -38.31
N THR A 129 12.49 -28.21 -37.02
CA THR A 129 13.45 -28.67 -36.02
C THR A 129 13.45 -30.19 -36.12
N GLU A 130 14.60 -30.78 -36.43
CA GLU A 130 14.74 -32.24 -36.46
C GLU A 130 14.18 -32.85 -35.16
N PRO A 131 13.51 -34.01 -35.23
CA PRO A 131 13.10 -34.70 -34.02
C PRO A 131 14.33 -34.98 -33.14
N PRO A 132 14.25 -34.81 -31.81
CA PRO A 132 15.41 -34.91 -30.93
C PRO A 132 16.04 -36.31 -31.03
N GLY A 133 17.14 -36.40 -31.76
CA GLY A 133 18.09 -37.49 -31.66
C GLY A 133 18.74 -37.44 -30.29
N THR A 134 18.37 -38.39 -29.44
CA THR A 134 19.10 -38.93 -28.28
C THR A 134 20.33 -38.12 -27.85
N THR A 135 20.11 -36.97 -27.22
CA THR A 135 21.17 -36.26 -26.50
C THR A 135 20.63 -35.96 -25.11
N PRO A 136 21.28 -36.42 -24.03
CA PRO A 136 20.79 -36.17 -22.68
C PRO A 136 20.76 -34.65 -22.42
N PRO A 137 19.71 -34.13 -21.77
CA PRO A 137 19.56 -32.71 -21.54
C PRO A 137 20.74 -32.17 -20.71
N PRO A 138 21.29 -30.99 -21.05
CA PRO A 138 22.21 -30.30 -20.15
C PRO A 138 21.44 -29.98 -18.87
N ALA A 139 22.05 -30.30 -17.73
CA ALA A 139 21.48 -30.15 -16.40
C ALA A 139 20.83 -28.76 -16.22
N GLU A 140 19.51 -28.72 -16.31
CA GLU A 140 18.72 -27.60 -15.83
C GLU A 140 18.88 -27.57 -14.31
N SER A 141 19.20 -26.38 -13.82
CA SER A 141 19.18 -26.05 -12.40
C SER A 141 17.84 -26.45 -11.81
N ARG A 142 17.90 -27.12 -10.66
CA ARG A 142 16.76 -27.40 -9.77
C ARG A 142 15.92 -26.15 -9.58
N ASP A 143 14.76 -26.11 -10.21
CA ASP A 143 13.61 -25.34 -9.75
C ASP A 143 12.43 -26.32 -9.66
N GLY A 144 11.67 -26.20 -8.57
CA GLY A 144 10.78 -27.24 -8.07
C GLY A 144 9.66 -27.65 -9.04
N GLU A 145 9.12 -28.84 -8.79
CA GLU A 145 7.87 -29.33 -9.37
C GLU A 145 6.74 -28.36 -9.04
N SER A 146 6.57 -27.34 -9.88
CA SER A 146 5.41 -26.47 -9.89
C SER A 146 4.25 -27.24 -10.51
N GLU A 147 3.13 -27.32 -9.79
CA GLU A 147 1.87 -27.86 -10.31
C GLU A 147 1.63 -27.27 -11.72
N LYS A 148 1.50 -28.11 -12.74
CA LYS A 148 1.27 -27.65 -14.11
C LYS A 148 -0.09 -26.92 -14.15
N GLY A 149 -0.04 -25.59 -14.18
CA GLY A 149 -1.21 -24.75 -14.28
C GLY A 149 -2.06 -25.05 -15.51
N ARG A 150 -3.38 -24.84 -15.39
CA ARG A 150 -4.41 -25.11 -16.41
C ARG A 150 -4.09 -24.50 -17.79
N PHE A 151 -3.33 -23.42 -17.84
CA PHE A 151 -2.97 -22.69 -19.07
C PHE A 151 -1.55 -22.91 -19.57
N CYS A 152 -0.75 -23.77 -18.92
CA CYS A 152 0.62 -24.07 -19.35
C CYS A 152 0.70 -24.48 -20.82
N GLU A 153 -0.34 -25.16 -21.32
CA GLU A 153 -0.42 -25.58 -22.71
C GLU A 153 -0.58 -24.41 -23.68
N VAL A 154 -1.23 -23.29 -23.34
CA VAL A 154 -1.62 -22.24 -24.31
C VAL A 154 -0.41 -21.58 -24.98
N PHE A 155 0.61 -21.25 -24.20
CA PHE A 155 1.80 -20.53 -24.68
C PHE A 155 3.08 -21.37 -24.76
N SER A 156 3.01 -22.68 -24.53
CA SER A 156 4.15 -23.59 -24.67
C SER A 156 4.67 -23.62 -26.11
N GLU A 157 5.96 -23.30 -26.29
CA GLU A 157 6.65 -23.24 -27.58
C GLU A 157 7.46 -24.51 -27.91
N SER A 158 7.48 -25.49 -26.99
CA SER A 158 8.15 -26.77 -27.17
C SER A 158 7.16 -27.85 -27.61
N ASP A 159 7.49 -28.61 -28.64
CA ASP A 159 6.73 -29.75 -29.19
C ASP A 159 6.76 -31.01 -28.27
N ALA A 160 6.73 -30.81 -26.96
CA ALA A 160 6.69 -31.91 -26.00
C ALA A 160 5.24 -32.30 -25.71
N SER A 161 4.83 -33.42 -26.30
CA SER A 161 3.69 -34.22 -25.89
C SER A 161 3.71 -34.42 -24.37
N SER A 162 2.69 -33.92 -23.70
CA SER A 162 2.44 -34.14 -22.28
C SER A 162 0.97 -34.53 -22.15
N ASP A 163 0.71 -35.84 -22.20
CA ASP A 163 -0.51 -36.40 -21.66
C ASP A 163 -0.56 -36.20 -20.13
N GLU A 164 -1.76 -36.35 -19.58
CA GLU A 164 -2.18 -36.20 -18.18
C GLU A 164 -2.68 -34.79 -17.77
N ALA A 165 -3.95 -34.55 -18.10
CA ALA A 165 -4.77 -33.54 -17.46
C ALA A 165 -5.26 -34.07 -16.08
N GLY A 166 -4.61 -33.61 -15.01
CA GLY A 166 -5.10 -33.77 -13.65
C GLY A 166 -6.16 -32.71 -13.36
N ASP A 167 -7.42 -33.13 -13.28
CA ASP A 167 -8.56 -32.29 -12.95
C ASP A 167 -8.63 -32.15 -11.41
N SER A 168 -8.15 -31.03 -10.87
CA SER A 168 -8.31 -30.67 -9.46
C SER A 168 -9.12 -29.38 -9.34
N ALA A 169 -10.44 -29.54 -9.34
CA ALA A 169 -11.39 -28.47 -9.07
C ALA A 169 -11.62 -28.35 -7.55
N GLU A 170 -11.01 -27.35 -6.91
CA GLU A 170 -11.42 -26.88 -5.59
C GLU A 170 -12.56 -25.85 -5.76
N PRO A 171 -13.61 -25.85 -4.91
CA PRO A 171 -14.73 -24.94 -5.06
C PRO A 171 -14.56 -23.70 -4.20
N ALA A 172 -14.47 -22.52 -4.82
CA ALA A 172 -14.64 -21.24 -4.12
C ALA A 172 -15.75 -20.39 -4.77
N GLN A 173 -16.43 -19.64 -3.90
CA GLN A 173 -17.60 -18.79 -4.10
C GLN A 173 -17.15 -17.49 -4.82
N ASP A 174 -17.65 -17.12 -6.00
CA ASP A 174 -18.89 -16.35 -6.19
C ASP A 174 -19.38 -16.58 -7.64
N ARG A 175 -20.53 -17.28 -7.79
CA ARG A 175 -20.66 -18.33 -8.83
C ARG A 175 -21.34 -17.96 -10.15
N SER A 176 -21.65 -16.71 -10.47
CA SER A 176 -22.42 -16.45 -11.71
C SER A 176 -21.56 -16.08 -12.92
N GLU A 177 -20.56 -15.23 -12.75
CA GLU A 177 -19.76 -14.72 -13.89
C GLU A 177 -18.51 -15.56 -14.14
N TRP A 178 -17.82 -15.96 -13.08
CA TRP A 178 -16.71 -16.91 -13.17
C TRP A 178 -17.15 -18.27 -13.73
N GLU A 179 -18.33 -18.79 -13.39
CA GLU A 179 -18.84 -20.04 -13.97
C GLU A 179 -19.08 -19.93 -15.48
N LYS A 180 -19.61 -18.78 -15.96
CA LYS A 180 -19.78 -18.51 -17.39
C LYS A 180 -18.44 -18.40 -18.10
N PHE A 181 -17.48 -17.72 -17.49
CA PHE A 181 -16.13 -17.59 -18.04
C PHE A 181 -15.42 -18.94 -18.08
N SER A 182 -15.36 -19.66 -16.95
CA SER A 182 -14.68 -20.95 -16.82
C SER A 182 -15.25 -22.04 -17.73
N SER A 183 -16.55 -21.97 -18.06
CA SER A 183 -17.19 -22.80 -19.10
C SER A 183 -16.70 -22.45 -20.50
N GLY A 184 -16.52 -21.16 -20.83
CA GLY A 184 -15.93 -20.75 -22.10
C GLY A 184 -14.43 -21.08 -22.19
N VAL A 185 -13.71 -21.08 -21.07
CA VAL A 185 -12.29 -21.41 -21.00
C VAL A 185 -12.03 -22.87 -21.41
N THR A 186 -12.88 -23.83 -21.03
CA THR A 186 -12.68 -25.23 -21.42
C THR A 186 -12.79 -25.40 -22.94
N GLU A 187 -13.78 -24.76 -23.57
CA GLU A 187 -13.93 -24.72 -25.03
C GLU A 187 -12.73 -24.04 -25.70
N PHE A 188 -12.28 -22.90 -25.17
CA PHE A 188 -11.09 -22.20 -25.65
C PHE A 188 -9.85 -23.12 -25.62
N LEU A 189 -9.61 -23.84 -24.52
CA LEU A 189 -8.47 -24.75 -24.38
C LEU A 189 -8.53 -25.91 -25.38
N VAL A 190 -9.71 -26.49 -25.61
CA VAL A 190 -9.91 -27.51 -26.66
C VAL A 190 -9.58 -26.94 -28.03
N ASN A 191 -10.09 -25.75 -28.36
CA ASN A 191 -9.83 -25.10 -29.63
C ASN A 191 -8.34 -24.77 -29.82
N VAL A 192 -7.63 -24.35 -28.77
CA VAL A 192 -6.17 -24.14 -28.81
C VAL A 192 -5.43 -25.43 -29.13
N ARG A 193 -5.83 -26.56 -28.53
CA ARG A 193 -5.23 -27.88 -28.81
C ARG A 193 -5.49 -28.32 -30.24
N GLU A 194 -6.71 -28.17 -30.73
CA GLU A 194 -7.07 -28.51 -32.11
C GLU A 194 -6.31 -27.67 -33.13
N ARG A 195 -6.22 -26.35 -32.91
CA ARG A 195 -5.41 -25.46 -33.76
C ARG A 195 -3.94 -25.87 -33.74
N ARG A 196 -3.39 -26.22 -32.58
CA ARG A 196 -2.02 -26.73 -32.48
C ARG A 196 -1.83 -28.06 -33.20
N ALA A 197 -2.71 -29.03 -32.99
CA ALA A 197 -2.65 -30.33 -33.66
C ALA A 197 -2.75 -30.16 -35.19
N THR A 198 -3.58 -29.23 -35.66
CA THR A 198 -3.68 -28.86 -37.07
C THR A 198 -2.36 -28.31 -37.60
N ARG A 199 -1.73 -27.35 -36.90
CA ARG A 199 -0.41 -26.83 -37.27
C ARG A 199 0.67 -27.91 -37.28
N ASN A 200 0.60 -28.88 -36.38
CA ASN A 200 1.60 -29.95 -36.26
C ASN A 200 1.40 -31.07 -37.30
N ARG A 201 0.15 -31.32 -37.73
CA ARG A 201 -0.19 -32.34 -38.73
C ARG A 201 0.09 -31.89 -40.16
N LEU A 202 -0.02 -30.59 -40.42
CA LEU A 202 0.28 -30.01 -41.73
C LEU A 202 1.80 -29.93 -41.91
N ASN A 203 2.34 -30.80 -42.78
CA ASN A 203 3.73 -30.68 -43.23
C ASN A 203 3.94 -29.34 -43.94
N TRP A 204 5.19 -28.86 -43.96
CA TRP A 204 5.65 -27.59 -44.56
C TRP A 204 5.20 -27.33 -46.02
N GLU A 205 4.79 -28.37 -46.76
CA GLU A 205 4.27 -28.26 -48.13
C GLU A 205 2.79 -27.81 -48.20
N GLN A 206 2.04 -27.90 -47.10
CA GLN A 206 0.62 -27.54 -47.06
C GLN A 206 0.44 -26.16 -46.43
N GLU A 207 -0.38 -25.32 -47.09
CA GLU A 207 -0.71 -24.01 -46.55
C GLU A 207 -1.46 -24.14 -45.22
N ILE A 208 -0.91 -23.51 -44.17
CA ILE A 208 -1.57 -23.44 -42.86
C ILE A 208 -2.85 -22.61 -43.02
N PRO A 209 -4.03 -23.18 -42.69
CA PRO A 209 -5.30 -22.49 -42.89
C PRO A 209 -5.42 -21.32 -41.91
N PRO A 210 -6.14 -20.24 -42.28
CA PRO A 210 -6.39 -19.11 -41.39
C PRO A 210 -7.02 -19.49 -40.04
N SER A 211 -7.85 -20.53 -40.02
CA SER A 211 -8.49 -21.07 -38.80
C SER A 211 -7.50 -21.68 -37.79
N ALA A 212 -6.27 -21.98 -38.21
CA ALA A 212 -5.23 -22.49 -37.32
C ALA A 212 -4.54 -21.38 -36.51
N VAL A 213 -4.89 -20.10 -36.71
CA VAL A 213 -4.40 -18.97 -35.91
C VAL A 213 -5.50 -18.51 -34.97
N GLY A 214 -5.30 -18.72 -33.67
CA GLY A 214 -6.22 -18.23 -32.63
C GLY A 214 -5.67 -17.06 -31.84
N ALA A 215 -6.44 -16.58 -30.85
CA ALA A 215 -6.03 -15.50 -29.95
C ALA A 215 -4.66 -15.75 -29.29
N GLU A 216 -4.35 -17.00 -28.95
CA GLU A 216 -3.08 -17.41 -28.34
C GLU A 216 -1.86 -17.18 -29.23
N SER A 217 -2.08 -17.09 -30.55
CA SER A 217 -1.03 -16.85 -31.54
C SER A 217 -0.81 -15.36 -31.80
N LEU A 218 -1.82 -14.53 -31.54
CA LEU A 218 -1.81 -13.09 -31.82
C LEU A 218 -1.28 -12.26 -30.66
N ILE A 219 -1.52 -12.68 -29.41
CA ILE A 219 -1.11 -11.92 -28.23
C ILE A 219 0.42 -11.98 -28.02
N VAL A 220 0.99 -10.79 -27.85
CA VAL A 220 2.41 -10.56 -27.59
C VAL A 220 2.66 -10.26 -26.11
N ALA A 221 1.86 -9.37 -25.55
CA ALA A 221 1.96 -8.88 -24.18
C ALA A 221 0.63 -8.27 -23.74
N ALA A 222 0.45 -8.17 -22.43
CA ALA A 222 -0.72 -7.55 -21.83
C ALA A 222 -0.32 -6.78 -20.56
N ALA A 223 -1.03 -5.69 -20.28
CA ALA A 223 -0.93 -4.96 -19.03
C ALA A 223 -2.28 -4.45 -18.56
N THR A 224 -2.63 -4.72 -17.32
CA THR A 224 -3.88 -4.31 -16.69
C THR A 224 -3.60 -3.24 -15.66
N TYR A 225 -4.33 -2.13 -15.74
CA TYR A 225 -4.18 -1.00 -14.85
C TYR A 225 -5.53 -0.44 -14.42
N LYS A 226 -5.54 0.30 -13.31
CA LYS A 226 -6.71 0.98 -12.75
C LYS A 226 -6.39 2.45 -12.53
N LEU A 227 -7.34 3.33 -12.85
CA LEU A 227 -7.24 4.74 -12.52
C LEU A 227 -8.07 5.02 -11.26
N ARG A 228 -7.41 5.37 -10.17
CA ARG A 228 -8.04 5.59 -8.86
C ARG A 228 -7.70 6.99 -8.35
N ARG A 229 -8.51 7.51 -7.43
CA ARG A 229 -8.21 8.75 -6.70
C ARG A 229 -8.08 8.40 -5.23
N LEU A 230 -6.90 8.67 -4.66
CA LEU A 230 -6.61 8.41 -3.25
C LEU A 230 -7.26 9.44 -2.33
N GLU A 231 -7.30 9.15 -1.02
CA GLU A 231 -7.85 10.06 -0.01
C GLU A 231 -7.13 11.42 0.04
N ILE A 232 -5.82 11.41 -0.25
CA ILE A 232 -4.97 12.60 -0.39
C ILE A 232 -5.34 13.47 -1.61
N GLY A 233 -6.27 13.03 -2.46
CA GLY A 233 -6.80 13.77 -3.60
C GLY A 233 -6.06 13.55 -4.92
N GLU A 234 -4.93 12.84 -4.91
CA GLU A 234 -4.14 12.53 -6.11
C GLU A 234 -4.77 11.44 -6.96
N LYS A 235 -4.66 11.59 -8.28
CA LYS A 235 -5.05 10.59 -9.27
C LYS A 235 -3.89 9.65 -9.51
N VAL A 236 -4.11 8.39 -9.20
CA VAL A 236 -3.12 7.33 -9.30
C VAL A 236 -3.49 6.40 -10.43
N LEU A 237 -2.54 6.18 -11.33
CA LEU A 237 -2.59 5.12 -12.32
C LEU A 237 -1.87 3.90 -11.72
N GLU A 238 -2.62 2.91 -11.27
CA GLU A 238 -2.08 1.71 -10.63
C GLU A 238 -1.93 0.59 -11.67
N LEU A 239 -0.70 0.15 -11.91
CA LEU A 239 -0.41 -1.01 -12.75
C LEU A 239 -0.54 -2.29 -11.91
N SER A 240 -1.62 -3.02 -12.10
CA SER A 240 -1.91 -4.26 -11.36
C SER A 240 -1.16 -5.46 -11.93
N LEU A 241 -1.18 -5.66 -13.27
CA LEU A 241 -0.51 -6.80 -13.92
C LEU A 241 0.22 -6.34 -15.18
N LEU A 242 1.43 -6.84 -15.41
CA LEU A 242 2.20 -6.63 -16.64
C LEU A 242 2.97 -7.88 -17.01
N THR A 243 2.76 -8.39 -18.22
CA THR A 243 3.58 -9.50 -18.72
C THR A 243 3.83 -9.42 -20.22
N THR A 244 4.91 -10.06 -20.64
CA THR A 244 5.27 -10.27 -22.04
C THR A 244 5.51 -11.75 -22.26
N ARG A 245 4.91 -12.31 -23.31
CA ARG A 245 5.10 -13.71 -23.70
C ARG A 245 6.58 -14.01 -23.88
N ARG A 246 7.01 -15.20 -23.43
CA ARG A 246 8.43 -15.60 -23.36
C ARG A 246 9.22 -15.31 -24.63
N ARG A 247 8.68 -15.62 -25.82
CA ARG A 247 9.32 -15.33 -27.12
C ARG A 247 9.59 -13.85 -27.42
N TYR A 248 8.84 -12.93 -26.82
CA TYR A 248 8.93 -11.48 -27.08
C TYR A 248 9.63 -10.73 -25.94
N ARG A 249 10.09 -11.44 -24.89
CA ARG A 249 10.89 -10.85 -23.82
C ARG A 249 12.21 -10.31 -24.40
N LYS A 250 12.67 -9.19 -23.86
CA LYS A 250 13.90 -8.48 -24.30
C LYS A 250 13.83 -7.88 -25.71
N CYS A 251 12.64 -7.78 -26.32
CA CYS A 251 12.41 -7.06 -27.59
C CYS A 251 11.93 -5.61 -27.38
N GLY A 252 11.96 -5.09 -26.15
CA GLY A 252 11.47 -3.74 -25.81
C GLY A 252 9.95 -3.63 -25.62
N VAL A 253 9.22 -4.74 -25.76
CA VAL A 253 7.74 -4.79 -25.63
C VAL A 253 7.25 -4.28 -24.27
N GLY A 254 7.79 -4.82 -23.17
CA GLY A 254 7.39 -4.39 -21.81
C GLY A 254 7.69 -2.92 -21.56
N SER A 255 8.87 -2.43 -21.94
CA SER A 255 9.23 -1.02 -21.80
C SER A 255 8.32 -0.12 -22.63
N TYR A 256 7.97 -0.54 -23.85
CA TYR A 256 7.02 0.18 -24.69
C TYR A 256 5.62 0.28 -24.05
N ILE A 257 5.14 -0.77 -23.40
CA ILE A 257 3.87 -0.69 -22.66
C ILE A 257 3.96 0.31 -21.51
N VAL A 258 5.05 0.32 -20.74
CA VAL A 258 5.23 1.32 -19.67
C VAL A 258 5.28 2.74 -20.24
N GLU A 259 5.92 2.95 -21.40
CA GLU A 259 5.89 4.25 -22.09
C GLU A 259 4.48 4.64 -22.57
N LEU A 260 3.64 3.68 -22.98
CA LEU A 260 2.22 3.95 -23.26
C LEU A 260 1.48 4.36 -21.99
N LEU A 261 1.73 3.69 -20.87
CA LEU A 261 1.12 4.02 -19.58
C LEU A 261 1.51 5.43 -19.13
N LYS A 262 2.74 5.87 -19.46
CA LYS A 262 3.22 7.24 -19.20
C LYS A 262 2.47 8.33 -19.98
N SER A 263 1.73 7.96 -21.02
CA SER A 263 1.07 8.90 -21.91
C SER A 263 -0.37 9.17 -21.45
N PRO A 264 -0.74 10.41 -21.08
CA PRO A 264 -2.12 10.74 -20.73
C PRO A 264 -3.08 10.66 -21.90
N ALA A 265 -2.56 10.71 -23.13
CA ALA A 265 -3.37 10.48 -24.33
C ALA A 265 -3.94 9.05 -24.36
N VAL A 266 -3.27 8.10 -23.69
CA VAL A 266 -3.67 6.69 -23.60
C VAL A 266 -4.45 6.43 -22.32
N CYS A 267 -3.92 6.84 -21.17
CA CYS A 267 -4.48 6.47 -19.85
C CYS A 267 -5.41 7.52 -19.24
N GLY A 268 -5.53 8.68 -19.87
CA GLY A 268 -6.17 9.86 -19.26
C GLY A 268 -5.22 10.61 -18.32
N PRO A 269 -5.65 11.73 -17.73
CA PRO A 269 -4.82 12.53 -16.82
C PRO A 269 -4.71 11.85 -15.45
N TYR A 270 -3.47 11.64 -15.00
CA TYR A 270 -3.12 11.11 -13.69
C TYR A 270 -1.86 11.83 -13.17
N ASP A 271 -1.64 11.79 -11.86
CA ASP A 271 -0.53 12.50 -11.19
C ASP A 271 0.70 11.57 -11.00
N VAL A 272 0.45 10.29 -10.69
CA VAL A 272 1.49 9.28 -10.46
C VAL A 272 1.10 7.93 -11.07
N LEU A 273 2.08 7.23 -11.64
CA LEU A 273 1.96 5.83 -12.03
C LEU A 273 2.61 4.96 -10.93
N LEU A 274 1.84 4.05 -10.35
CA LEU A 274 2.32 3.09 -9.34
C LEU A 274 2.42 1.70 -9.94
N ALA A 275 3.42 0.94 -9.50
CA ALA A 275 3.57 -0.47 -9.84
C ALA A 275 4.09 -1.24 -8.62
N HIS A 276 3.53 -2.42 -8.39
CA HIS A 276 4.06 -3.39 -7.43
C HIS A 276 5.05 -4.30 -8.15
N ALA A 277 6.34 -4.13 -7.85
CA ALA A 277 7.41 -4.88 -8.51
C ALA A 277 7.88 -6.03 -7.62
N GLU A 278 7.89 -7.25 -8.17
CA GLU A 278 8.66 -8.36 -7.60
C GLU A 278 10.16 -8.04 -7.60
N SER A 279 10.93 -8.72 -6.74
CA SER A 279 12.39 -8.51 -6.62
C SER A 279 13.14 -8.67 -7.95
N ASN A 280 12.64 -9.50 -8.87
CA ASN A 280 13.23 -9.73 -10.20
C ASN A 280 12.90 -8.61 -11.22
N ALA A 281 11.89 -7.77 -10.94
CA ALA A 281 11.32 -6.80 -11.86
C ALA A 281 11.70 -5.35 -11.50
N ILE A 282 12.25 -5.10 -10.31
CA ILE A 282 12.69 -3.77 -9.86
C ILE A 282 13.63 -3.14 -10.91
N ASP A 283 14.68 -3.84 -11.32
CA ASP A 283 15.63 -3.37 -12.35
C ASP A 283 14.96 -2.98 -13.68
N PHE A 284 13.86 -3.66 -14.04
CA PHE A 284 13.11 -3.35 -15.24
C PHE A 284 12.33 -2.04 -15.08
N PHE A 285 11.63 -1.88 -13.96
CA PHE A 285 10.86 -0.67 -13.67
C PHE A 285 11.76 0.56 -13.43
N THR A 286 12.91 0.40 -12.77
CA THR A 286 13.93 1.45 -12.64
C THR A 286 14.45 1.92 -13.99
N LYS A 287 14.68 1.00 -14.95
CA LYS A 287 15.05 1.36 -16.34
C LYS A 287 13.92 2.08 -17.07
N CYS A 288 12.68 1.83 -16.69
CA CYS A 288 11.52 2.57 -17.16
C CYS A 288 11.29 3.87 -16.36
N GLY A 289 12.21 4.28 -15.47
CA GLY A 289 12.14 5.55 -14.75
C GLY A 289 11.22 5.57 -13.53
N LEU A 290 10.77 4.41 -13.04
CA LEU A 290 10.10 4.32 -11.73
C LEU A 290 11.15 4.32 -10.61
N THR A 291 10.79 4.87 -9.45
CA THR A 291 11.63 4.93 -8.25
C THR A 291 11.04 4.08 -7.13
N ASP A 292 11.91 3.37 -6.42
CA ASP A 292 11.63 2.62 -5.20
C ASP A 292 11.94 3.43 -3.93
N ASP A 293 12.18 4.75 -4.04
CA ASP A 293 12.45 5.63 -2.89
C ASP A 293 11.35 5.54 -1.83
N PRO A 294 11.68 5.04 -0.60
CA PRO A 294 10.70 4.87 0.46
C PRO A 294 10.02 6.17 0.86
N LEU A 295 10.72 7.31 0.84
CA LEU A 295 10.16 8.59 1.27
C LEU A 295 9.11 9.10 0.30
N LEU A 296 9.32 8.89 -1.00
CA LEU A 296 8.34 9.26 -2.03
C LEU A 296 7.15 8.30 -2.01
N ASN A 297 7.42 7.01 -1.86
CA ASN A 297 6.41 5.96 -1.92
C ASN A 297 5.57 5.85 -0.63
N ASP A 298 6.01 6.44 0.49
CA ASP A 298 5.24 6.46 1.74
C ASP A 298 3.92 7.24 1.64
N LYS A 299 3.89 8.23 0.74
CA LYS A 299 2.68 8.99 0.42
C LYS A 299 1.56 8.10 -0.16
N PHE A 300 1.91 6.97 -0.75
CA PHE A 300 1.00 6.03 -1.40
C PHE A 300 0.80 4.76 -0.56
N SER A 301 0.99 4.86 0.76
CA SER A 301 0.83 3.74 1.70
C SER A 301 -0.55 3.09 1.66
N GLU A 302 -1.60 3.82 1.25
CA GLU A 302 -2.95 3.28 1.03
C GLU A 302 -2.98 2.08 0.06
N VAL A 303 -2.12 2.09 -0.98
CA VAL A 303 -2.08 1.03 -2.02
C VAL A 303 -1.04 -0.05 -1.68
N ARG A 304 -0.19 0.17 -0.67
CA ARG A 304 0.95 -0.70 -0.35
C ARG A 304 0.52 -2.12 0.02
N ASP A 305 -0.59 -2.25 0.72
CA ASP A 305 -1.03 -3.51 1.34
C ASP A 305 -1.81 -4.44 0.40
N GLU A 306 -2.03 -4.05 -0.87
CA GLU A 306 -2.76 -4.88 -1.84
C GLU A 306 -1.95 -6.09 -2.34
N TRP A 307 -0.62 -6.04 -2.27
CA TRP A 307 0.27 -7.08 -2.80
C TRP A 307 1.34 -7.49 -1.80
N THR A 308 1.45 -8.78 -1.51
CA THR A 308 2.49 -9.32 -0.62
C THR A 308 3.82 -9.54 -1.36
N ASN A 309 4.95 -9.41 -0.66
CA ASN A 309 6.29 -9.67 -1.20
C ASN A 309 6.69 -8.82 -2.43
N THR A 310 6.06 -7.66 -2.61
CA THR A 310 6.37 -6.72 -3.68
C THR A 310 6.99 -5.43 -3.14
N THR A 311 7.74 -4.74 -3.98
CA THR A 311 8.24 -3.38 -3.73
C THR A 311 7.37 -2.39 -4.49
N LEU A 312 6.72 -1.48 -3.76
CA LEU A 312 5.97 -0.39 -4.38
C LEU A 312 6.95 0.57 -5.07
N MET A 313 6.73 0.83 -6.35
CA MET A 313 7.52 1.77 -7.15
C MET A 313 6.60 2.83 -7.78
N SER A 314 7.10 4.06 -7.90
CA SER A 314 6.32 5.17 -8.47
C SER A 314 7.02 5.88 -9.61
N TYR A 315 6.25 6.39 -10.57
CA TYR A 315 6.67 7.36 -11.57
C TYR A 315 5.83 8.62 -11.41
N LEU A 316 6.49 9.69 -10.99
CA LEU A 316 5.86 11.00 -10.85
C LEU A 316 5.75 11.66 -12.23
N THR A 317 4.53 12.01 -12.63
CA THR A 317 4.33 12.64 -13.94
C THR A 317 4.95 14.04 -13.96
N PRO A 318 5.59 14.44 -15.08
CA PRO A 318 6.01 15.82 -15.26
C PRO A 318 4.81 16.78 -15.20
N PHE A 319 4.99 17.95 -14.59
CA PHE A 319 3.96 19.00 -14.51
C PHE A 319 3.39 19.42 -15.89
N SER A 320 4.15 19.22 -16.97
CA SER A 320 3.73 19.51 -18.35
C SER A 320 2.64 18.58 -18.88
N ILE A 321 2.41 17.43 -18.23
CA ILE A 321 1.68 16.28 -18.80
C ILE A 321 0.22 16.21 -18.33
N GLY A 322 -0.21 16.99 -17.33
CA GLY A 322 -1.65 17.16 -17.10
C GLY A 322 -2.03 17.69 -15.74
N SER A 323 -2.35 18.98 -15.68
CA SER A 323 -3.41 19.43 -14.79
C SER A 323 -4.16 20.60 -15.40
N PRO A 324 -5.43 20.42 -15.82
CA PRO A 324 -6.34 21.54 -16.05
C PRO A 324 -6.61 22.35 -14.77
N TYR A 325 -6.26 21.80 -13.59
CA TYR A 325 -6.54 22.38 -12.28
C TYR A 325 -5.42 23.27 -11.73
N HIS A 326 -4.25 23.30 -12.38
CA HIS A 326 -3.19 24.28 -12.08
C HIS A 326 -3.18 25.47 -13.03
N SER A 327 -4.27 25.68 -13.80
CA SER A 327 -4.47 26.97 -14.46
C SER A 327 -4.85 28.02 -13.40
N PRO A 328 -4.10 29.11 -13.22
CA PRO A 328 -4.64 30.28 -12.57
C PRO A 328 -5.86 30.72 -13.38
N VAL A 329 -6.94 31.04 -12.68
CA VAL A 329 -8.21 31.61 -13.14
C VAL A 329 -8.10 32.32 -14.51
N PRO A 330 -8.86 31.91 -15.55
CA PRO A 330 -8.95 32.70 -16.76
C PRO A 330 -9.77 33.94 -16.43
N HIS A 331 -9.11 35.10 -16.40
CA HIS A 331 -9.81 36.37 -16.56
C HIS A 331 -10.47 36.35 -17.94
N ALA A 332 -11.78 36.14 -17.96
CA ALA A 332 -12.60 36.31 -19.14
C ALA A 332 -12.51 37.79 -19.56
N ASP A 333 -11.74 38.07 -20.61
CA ASP A 333 -11.94 39.21 -21.54
C ASP A 333 -10.78 39.32 -22.54
N SER A 334 -10.51 38.29 -23.36
CA SER A 334 -9.85 38.50 -24.67
C SER A 334 -10.03 37.29 -25.58
N GLY A 335 -10.77 37.47 -26.68
CA GLY A 335 -10.95 36.47 -27.74
C GLY A 335 -9.73 36.31 -28.66
N ILE A 336 -8.56 36.02 -28.08
CA ILE A 336 -7.34 35.70 -28.83
C ILE A 336 -6.93 34.28 -28.41
N SER A 337 -6.83 33.38 -29.40
CA SER A 337 -6.34 32.01 -29.23
C SER A 337 -5.15 31.97 -28.27
N ALA A 338 -5.33 31.33 -27.12
CA ALA A 338 -4.29 31.19 -26.13
C ALA A 338 -3.11 30.40 -26.71
N PRO A 339 -1.88 30.92 -26.68
CA PRO A 339 -0.69 30.07 -26.77
C PRO A 339 -0.74 29.11 -25.57
N GLY A 340 -0.30 27.86 -25.75
CA GLY A 340 -0.19 26.90 -24.66
C GLY A 340 0.57 27.48 -23.46
N PRO A 341 0.42 26.91 -22.26
CA PRO A 341 1.02 27.45 -21.04
C PRO A 341 2.53 27.57 -21.24
N SER A 342 3.01 28.80 -21.46
CA SER A 342 4.44 29.10 -21.44
C SER A 342 4.86 29.08 -19.98
N LEU A 343 5.14 27.89 -19.45
CA LEU A 343 5.80 27.75 -18.16
C LEU A 343 7.13 28.48 -18.26
N ASN A 344 7.21 29.62 -17.60
CA ASN A 344 8.42 30.40 -17.58
C ASN A 344 9.42 29.67 -16.68
N LEU A 345 10.47 29.10 -17.27
CA LEU A 345 11.40 28.23 -16.54
C LEU A 345 12.00 28.94 -15.31
N TRP A 346 12.25 30.25 -15.41
CA TRP A 346 12.77 31.04 -14.29
C TRP A 346 11.76 31.17 -13.14
N GLU A 347 10.44 31.25 -13.43
CA GLU A 347 9.41 31.35 -12.40
C GLU A 347 9.30 30.03 -11.63
N VAL A 348 9.33 28.91 -12.35
CA VAL A 348 9.36 27.56 -11.76
C VAL A 348 10.62 27.37 -10.93
N GLU A 349 11.79 27.78 -11.44
CA GLU A 349 13.05 27.68 -10.72
C GLU A 349 13.03 28.52 -9.43
N LEU A 350 12.51 29.75 -9.50
CA LEU A 350 12.34 30.60 -8.32
C LEU A 350 11.37 29.99 -7.30
N GLU A 351 10.25 29.41 -7.76
CA GLU A 351 9.28 28.75 -6.90
C GLU A 351 9.88 27.52 -6.22
N VAL A 352 10.63 26.70 -6.95
CA VAL A 352 11.37 25.55 -6.42
C VAL A 352 12.35 25.99 -5.34
N ASP A 353 13.12 27.06 -5.58
CA ASP A 353 14.06 27.58 -4.60
C ASP A 353 13.37 28.18 -3.37
N LEU A 354 12.23 28.84 -3.56
CA LEU A 354 11.40 29.33 -2.45
C LEU A 354 10.85 28.16 -1.63
N MET A 355 10.36 27.11 -2.28
CA MET A 355 9.86 25.90 -1.61
C MET A 355 10.97 25.17 -0.86
N ARG A 356 12.17 25.07 -1.43
CA ARG A 356 13.36 24.53 -0.74
C ARG A 356 13.69 25.33 0.52
N LYS A 357 13.68 26.67 0.44
CA LYS A 357 13.91 27.53 1.62
C LYS A 357 12.82 27.35 2.68
N LYS A 358 11.55 27.28 2.29
CA LYS A 358 10.42 27.04 3.21
C LYS A 358 10.54 25.66 3.89
N ALA A 359 10.86 24.62 3.12
CA ALA A 359 11.06 23.28 3.64
C ALA A 359 12.23 23.22 4.64
N LEU A 360 13.35 23.88 4.31
CA LEU A 360 14.51 23.98 5.22
C LEU A 360 14.14 24.70 6.53
N LEU A 361 13.40 25.80 6.46
CA LEU A 361 12.94 26.53 7.65
C LEU A 361 12.01 25.67 8.51
N ALA A 362 11.06 24.97 7.90
CA ALA A 362 10.17 24.06 8.62
C ALA A 362 10.95 22.93 9.30
N TYR A 363 11.91 22.32 8.60
CA TYR A 363 12.78 21.30 9.17
C TYR A 363 13.62 21.83 10.34
N GLN A 364 14.20 23.03 10.21
CA GLN A 364 14.96 23.67 11.30
C GLN A 364 14.09 23.92 12.53
N GLN A 365 12.86 24.42 12.33
CA GLN A 365 11.91 24.62 13.43
C GLN A 365 11.54 23.30 14.12
N GLN A 366 11.29 22.24 13.35
CA GLN A 366 11.00 20.91 13.87
C GLN A 366 12.20 20.36 14.67
N ALA A 367 13.42 20.47 14.15
CA ALA A 367 14.63 20.02 14.84
C ALA A 367 14.88 20.75 16.16
N VAL A 368 14.66 22.08 16.21
CA VAL A 368 14.73 22.86 17.45
C VAL A 368 13.69 22.40 18.46
N CYS A 369 12.44 22.19 18.03
CA CYS A 369 11.37 21.71 18.90
C CYS A 369 11.69 20.35 19.50
N VAL A 370 12.08 19.38 18.66
CA VAL A 370 12.45 18.03 19.11
C VAL A 370 13.64 18.07 20.07
N THR A 371 14.66 18.87 19.78
CA THR A 371 15.84 19.00 20.65
C THR A 371 15.46 19.58 22.02
N ARG A 372 14.59 20.60 22.05
CA ARG A 372 14.07 21.16 23.31
C ARG A 372 13.26 20.13 24.09
N LEU A 373 12.37 19.39 23.42
CA LEU A 373 11.61 18.32 24.08
C LEU A 373 12.51 17.25 24.69
N VAL A 374 13.59 16.85 24.00
CA VAL A 374 14.57 15.89 24.53
C VAL A 374 15.27 16.45 25.78
N GLN A 375 15.66 17.73 25.75
CA GLN A 375 16.27 18.40 26.91
C GLN A 375 15.30 18.49 28.09
N GLU A 376 14.06 18.88 27.85
CA GLU A 376 13.00 18.93 28.88
C GLU A 376 12.73 17.55 29.48
N VAL A 377 12.63 16.50 28.65
CA VAL A 377 12.47 15.12 29.14
C VAL A 377 13.67 14.70 30.00
N SER A 378 14.89 15.12 29.66
CA SER A 378 16.07 14.87 30.48
C SER A 378 16.00 15.58 31.83
N ALA A 379 15.68 16.87 31.83
CA ALA A 379 15.54 17.67 33.05
C ALA A 379 14.43 17.13 33.97
N LEU A 380 13.28 16.77 33.41
CA LEU A 380 12.18 16.16 34.14
C LEU A 380 12.57 14.81 34.74
N ARG A 381 13.33 13.98 34.02
CA ARG A 381 13.86 12.72 34.56
C ARG A 381 14.83 12.94 35.72
N GLU A 382 15.68 13.96 35.64
CA GLU A 382 16.57 14.34 36.74
C GLU A 382 15.80 14.83 37.97
N GLN A 383 14.81 15.69 37.77
CA GLN A 383 13.94 16.19 38.84
C GLN A 383 13.15 15.07 39.50
N LEU A 384 12.59 14.15 38.70
CA LEU A 384 11.91 12.96 39.21
C LEU A 384 12.88 12.09 40.04
N SER A 385 14.14 11.95 39.60
CA SER A 385 15.16 11.21 40.36
C SER A 385 15.49 11.86 41.71
N LEU A 386 15.47 13.19 41.78
CA LEU A 386 15.69 13.95 43.01
C LEU A 386 14.50 13.77 43.96
N GLN A 387 13.28 13.95 43.46
CA GLN A 387 12.06 13.75 44.25
C GLN A 387 11.96 12.32 44.78
N VAL A 388 12.30 11.31 43.97
CA VAL A 388 12.34 9.90 44.42
C VAL A 388 13.36 9.70 45.55
N ARG A 389 14.51 10.37 45.49
CA ARG A 389 15.52 10.32 46.58
C ARG A 389 15.03 10.99 47.84
N GLU A 390 14.41 12.15 47.73
CA GLU A 390 13.85 12.90 48.85
C GLU A 390 12.72 12.13 49.54
N VAL A 391 11.78 11.57 48.77
CA VAL A 391 10.71 10.70 49.31
C VAL A 391 11.29 9.50 50.06
N LYS A 392 12.37 8.88 49.53
CA LYS A 392 13.07 7.79 50.24
C LYS A 392 13.69 8.26 51.55
N ALA A 393 14.31 9.44 51.58
CA ALA A 393 14.91 10.01 52.78
C ALA A 393 13.84 10.32 53.84
N LEU A 394 12.78 11.03 53.47
CA LEU A 394 11.64 11.34 54.36
C LEU A 394 10.98 10.08 54.89
N LYS A 395 10.84 9.03 54.06
CA LYS A 395 10.31 7.74 54.50
C LYS A 395 11.22 7.07 55.55
N MET A 396 12.52 7.12 55.37
CA MET A 396 13.49 6.59 56.34
C MET A 396 13.44 7.36 57.66
N GLU A 397 13.32 8.69 57.61
CA GLU A 397 13.18 9.55 58.79
C GLU A 397 11.87 9.29 59.53
N LEU A 398 10.75 9.15 58.80
CA LEU A 398 9.45 8.77 59.36
C LEU A 398 9.53 7.41 60.08
N GLU A 399 10.22 6.42 59.51
CA GLU A 399 10.42 5.11 60.14
C GLU A 399 11.28 5.20 61.40
N LEU A 400 12.30 6.06 61.40
CA LEU A 400 13.16 6.30 62.57
C LEU A 400 12.36 6.97 63.69
N GLU A 401 11.54 7.96 63.37
CA GLU A 401 10.73 8.67 64.36
C GLU A 401 9.62 7.78 64.92
N ARG A 402 9.01 6.92 64.09
CA ARG A 402 8.10 5.86 64.57
C ARG A 402 8.78 4.93 65.57
N LYS A 403 10.03 4.53 65.32
CA LYS A 403 10.82 3.71 66.26
C LYS A 403 11.13 4.44 67.56
N ARG A 404 11.50 5.73 67.49
CA ARG A 404 11.74 6.56 68.69
C ARG A 404 10.48 6.70 69.53
N ARG A 405 9.35 7.06 68.90
CA ARG A 405 8.05 7.16 69.57
C ARG A 405 7.65 5.85 70.24
N SER A 406 7.79 4.72 69.54
CA SER A 406 7.49 3.40 70.10
C SER A 406 8.36 3.08 71.33
N ARG A 407 9.66 3.44 71.33
CA ARG A 407 10.52 3.30 72.51
C ARG A 407 10.07 4.17 73.67
N THR A 408 9.72 5.42 73.43
CA THR A 408 9.23 6.34 74.47
C THR A 408 7.91 5.84 75.06
N GLU A 409 6.98 5.38 74.21
CA GLU A 409 5.71 4.77 74.63
C GLU A 409 5.96 3.52 75.49
N GLN A 410 6.92 2.67 75.11
CA GLN A 410 7.32 1.51 75.91
C GLN A 410 7.89 1.91 77.28
N GLN A 411 8.82 2.88 77.32
CA GLN A 411 9.40 3.38 78.57
C GLN A 411 8.34 4.00 79.49
N PHE A 412 7.38 4.72 78.92
CA PHE A 412 6.26 5.29 79.67
C PHE A 412 5.36 4.20 80.26
N LEU A 413 5.08 3.14 79.50
CA LEU A 413 4.31 1.98 79.98
C LEU A 413 5.04 1.25 81.11
N GLU A 414 6.35 1.03 80.97
CA GLU A 414 7.19 0.43 82.03
C GLU A 414 7.19 1.29 83.30
N TYR A 415 7.34 2.61 83.17
CA TYR A 415 7.25 3.54 84.30
C TYR A 415 5.88 3.44 85.00
N ARG A 416 4.78 3.48 84.24
CA ARG A 416 3.42 3.35 84.81
C ARG A 416 3.22 2.02 85.53
N LEU A 417 3.77 0.92 85.01
CA LEU A 417 3.74 -0.39 85.66
C LEU A 417 4.53 -0.39 86.97
N MET A 418 5.73 0.20 86.99
CA MET A 418 6.53 0.32 88.21
C MET A 418 5.83 1.18 89.27
N THR A 419 5.21 2.29 88.88
CA THR A 419 4.45 3.15 89.82
C THR A 419 3.22 2.44 90.37
N SER A 420 2.49 1.68 89.54
CA SER A 420 1.32 0.93 90.03
C SER A 420 1.72 -0.20 90.97
N GLN A 421 2.84 -0.89 90.71
CA GLN A 421 3.40 -1.89 91.63
C GLN A 421 3.79 -1.28 92.97
N GLN A 422 4.47 -0.11 92.98
CA GLN A 422 4.81 0.59 94.21
C GLN A 422 3.58 1.02 95.04
N LEU A 423 2.48 1.38 94.37
CA LEU A 423 1.21 1.69 95.06
C LEU A 423 0.58 0.45 95.71
N VAL A 424 0.76 -0.74 95.12
CA VAL A 424 0.27 -2.00 95.67
C VAL A 424 1.18 -2.53 96.79
N GLU A 425 2.49 -2.25 96.74
CA GLU A 425 3.47 -2.69 97.74
C GLU A 425 3.61 -1.77 98.96
N ARG A 426 2.91 -0.62 99.01
CA ARG A 426 2.89 0.25 100.19
C ARG A 426 2.22 -0.50 101.36
N PRO A 427 2.94 -0.81 102.47
CA PRO A 427 2.36 -1.49 103.61
C PRO A 427 1.36 -0.56 104.31
N ASN A 428 0.20 -1.13 104.64
CA ASN A 428 -0.92 -0.50 105.30
C ASN A 428 -0.52 -0.11 106.75
N THR A 429 0.16 1.02 106.93
CA THR A 429 0.25 1.69 108.23
C THR A 429 -0.81 2.78 108.27
N GLY A 430 -1.97 2.42 108.81
CA GLY A 430 -2.98 3.41 109.18
C GLY A 430 -2.49 4.25 110.35
N THR A 431 -2.75 5.56 110.26
CA THR A 431 -3.11 6.43 111.39
C THR A 431 -3.59 7.78 110.85
N ASP A 432 -4.86 8.04 111.11
CA ASP A 432 -5.50 9.24 111.68
C ASP A 432 -5.46 10.61 110.99
N GLU A 433 -6.69 11.04 110.70
CA GLU A 433 -7.31 12.37 110.82
C GLU A 433 -6.46 13.54 111.34
N GLN A 434 -6.37 14.64 110.57
CA GLN A 434 -7.10 15.90 110.85
C GLN A 434 -6.77 17.02 109.85
N ASP A 435 -7.85 17.60 109.32
CA ASP A 435 -8.11 18.99 108.92
C ASP A 435 -6.95 19.93 108.54
N PHE A 436 -6.99 20.44 107.30
CA PHE A 436 -6.85 21.88 107.07
C PHE A 436 -7.63 22.33 105.81
N ARG A 437 -8.46 23.36 106.00
CA ARG A 437 -9.34 24.03 105.04
C ARG A 437 -8.57 24.68 103.88
N VAL A 438 -9.23 24.93 102.74
CA VAL A 438 -9.46 26.28 102.14
C VAL A 438 -10.00 26.19 100.69
N ALA A 439 -11.06 26.98 100.47
CA ALA A 439 -11.55 27.64 99.25
C ALA A 439 -12.03 26.85 98.03
N GLU A 440 -13.36 26.88 97.84
CA GLU A 440 -13.94 27.26 96.56
C GLU A 440 -13.40 28.65 96.18
N ASP A 441 -12.85 28.80 94.97
CA ASP A 441 -12.94 30.08 94.27
C ASP A 441 -13.04 29.89 92.76
N SER A 442 -14.09 30.51 92.24
CA SER A 442 -14.33 30.85 90.84
C SER A 442 -13.21 31.72 90.28
N GLY A 443 -12.70 31.38 89.09
CA GLY A 443 -11.74 32.21 88.38
C GLY A 443 -11.80 31.99 86.87
N ALA A 444 -12.62 32.80 86.21
CA ALA A 444 -12.45 33.11 84.80
C ALA A 444 -11.26 34.05 84.63
N GLU A 445 -10.37 33.78 83.67
CA GLU A 445 -9.50 34.75 82.96
C GLU A 445 -8.76 33.94 81.87
N SER A 446 -9.13 34.09 80.60
CA SER A 446 -8.43 34.94 79.61
C SER A 446 -6.91 34.80 79.63
N VAL A 447 -6.37 34.09 78.62
CA VAL A 447 -5.03 34.36 78.11
C VAL A 447 -5.15 34.58 76.61
N ASP A 448 -4.99 35.85 76.30
CA ASP A 448 -4.60 36.45 75.04
C ASP A 448 -3.24 35.89 74.59
N THR A 449 -3.18 35.37 73.37
CA THR A 449 -1.94 35.37 72.58
C THR A 449 -2.26 35.92 71.21
N THR A 450 -2.26 37.24 71.16
CA THR A 450 -1.87 37.99 69.97
C THR A 450 -0.39 37.70 69.71
N GLU A 451 -0.06 37.05 68.60
CA GLU A 451 1.17 37.36 67.88
C GLU A 451 0.96 37.13 66.38
N GLU A 452 0.82 38.25 65.70
CA GLU A 452 0.89 38.42 64.27
C GLU A 452 2.29 37.99 63.77
N GLY A 453 2.34 37.28 62.65
CA GLY A 453 3.56 37.03 61.91
C GLY A 453 3.27 36.29 60.59
N PRO A 454 3.94 36.63 59.48
CA PRO A 454 3.25 37.21 58.33
C PRO A 454 2.99 36.22 57.18
N CYS A 455 1.94 36.51 56.41
CA CYS A 455 1.81 36.09 55.01
C CYS A 455 3.05 36.54 54.23
N ARG A 456 3.96 35.60 53.93
CA ARG A 456 4.86 35.73 52.80
C ARG A 456 4.09 35.35 51.54
N THR A 457 3.69 36.35 50.79
CA THR A 457 3.57 36.26 49.33
C THR A 457 4.91 35.79 48.77
N GLU A 458 4.97 34.55 48.29
CA GLU A 458 6.04 34.17 47.37
C GLU A 458 5.77 34.85 46.03
N GLU A 459 6.62 35.83 45.73
CA GLU A 459 6.77 36.43 44.42
C GLU A 459 7.09 35.34 43.40
N TRP A 460 6.28 35.29 42.35
CA TRP A 460 6.61 34.57 41.12
C TRP A 460 7.89 35.16 40.52
N PRO A 461 8.84 34.34 40.03
CA PRO A 461 9.97 34.87 39.30
C PRO A 461 9.48 35.49 37.98
N GLU A 462 9.71 36.80 37.89
CA GLU A 462 9.55 37.62 36.70
C GLU A 462 10.32 37.00 35.53
N ILE A 463 9.59 36.55 34.50
CA ILE A 463 10.15 36.09 33.24
C ILE A 463 10.82 37.29 32.56
N ARG A 464 12.14 37.37 32.65
CA ARG A 464 12.94 38.28 31.83
C ARG A 464 12.77 37.88 30.36
N GLN A 465 12.12 38.75 29.60
CA GLN A 465 12.20 38.75 28.15
C GLN A 465 13.65 39.01 27.72
N PRO A 466 14.21 38.25 26.75
CA PRO A 466 15.47 38.62 26.14
C PRO A 466 15.26 39.84 25.24
N ASN A 467 16.00 40.90 25.51
CA ASN A 467 16.17 42.03 24.59
C ASN A 467 16.70 41.50 23.26
N HIS A 468 15.91 41.66 22.21
CA HIS A 468 16.40 41.67 20.84
C HIS A 468 17.16 42.98 20.61
N GLN A 469 18.47 42.87 20.39
CA GLN A 469 19.23 43.77 19.53
C GLN A 469 19.43 43.10 18.17
#